data_AF-A0A965Z832-F1
#
_entry.id   AF-A0A965Z832-F1
#
_cell.length_a   1.000
_cell.length_b   1.000
_cell.length_c   1.000
_cell.angle_alpha   90.00
_cell.angle_beta   90.00
_cell.angle_gamma   90.00
#
_symmetry.space_group_name_H-M   'P 1'
#
loop_
_entity.id
_entity.type
_entity.pdbx_description
1 polymer ?
#
loop_
_entity_poly.entity_id
_entity_poly.type
_entity_poly.pdbx_seq_one_letter_code
_entity_poly.pdbx_strand_id
1 'polypeptide(L)'
;MTTKDIRWIQRFSNYTKALLRIYGSKDATRMAFLLGIIENGDVWMDMIQSRNLTSHTYNQDTAAQIAAVVLDQYFHEFVKLRNTLTIISSKSMSDQCHTV
;
A
#
# COMPACT_ATOMS: atom_id res chain seq x y z
N MET A 1 -18.02 14.30 -32.95
CA MET A 1 -16.73 13.55 -32.92
C MET A 1 -15.83 14.32 -31.97
N THR A 2 -15.32 13.83 -30.83
CA THR A 2 -14.84 12.51 -30.48
C THR A 2 -14.99 12.31 -28.96
N THR A 3 -15.87 11.40 -28.53
CA THR A 3 -15.84 10.89 -27.15
C THR A 3 -14.63 9.96 -27.10
N LYS A 4 -13.43 10.53 -26.91
CA LYS A 4 -12.18 9.78 -26.72
C LYS A 4 -12.47 8.64 -25.75
N ASP A 5 -12.34 7.42 -26.24
CA ASP A 5 -13.00 6.25 -25.67
C ASP A 5 -12.32 5.82 -24.34
N ILE A 6 -12.78 6.41 -23.23
CA ILE A 6 -12.35 6.12 -21.86
C ILE A 6 -12.56 4.63 -21.52
N ARG A 7 -13.44 3.91 -22.26
CA ARG A 7 -13.75 2.51 -21.97
C ARG A 7 -12.56 1.58 -22.19
N TRP A 8 -11.67 1.85 -23.15
CA TRP A 8 -10.48 1.01 -23.33
C TRP A 8 -9.47 1.19 -22.20
N ILE A 9 -9.31 2.42 -21.70
CA ILE A 9 -8.49 2.70 -20.50
C ILE A 9 -9.06 1.94 -19.28
N GLN A 10 -10.38 1.93 -19.11
CA GLN A 10 -11.04 1.17 -18.06
C GLN A 10 -10.82 -0.35 -18.21
N ARG A 11 -10.92 -0.86 -19.44
CA ARG A 11 -10.75 -2.30 -19.73
C ARG A 11 -9.31 -2.75 -19.53
N PHE A 12 -8.35 -1.94 -19.96
CA PHE A 12 -6.92 -2.16 -19.73
C PHE A 12 -6.56 -2.09 -18.24
N SER A 13 -7.12 -1.13 -17.49
CA SER A 13 -6.98 -1.06 -16.04
C SER A 13 -7.52 -2.33 -15.36
N ASN A 14 -8.71 -2.80 -15.76
CA ASN A 14 -9.31 -4.02 -15.22
C ASN A 14 -8.50 -5.28 -15.57
N TYR A 15 -7.99 -5.39 -16.81
CA TYR A 15 -7.13 -6.49 -17.23
C TYR A 15 -5.82 -6.52 -16.45
N THR A 16 -5.17 -5.37 -16.27
CA THR A 16 -3.91 -5.25 -15.52
C THR A 16 -4.10 -5.61 -14.04
N LYS A 17 -5.20 -5.14 -13.42
CA LYS A 17 -5.57 -5.53 -12.05
C LYS A 17 -5.84 -7.04 -11.93
N ALA A 18 -6.54 -7.63 -12.90
CA ALA A 18 -6.80 -9.06 -12.94
C ALA A 18 -5.52 -9.89 -13.10
N LEU A 19 -4.57 -9.40 -13.92
CA LEU A 19 -3.28 -10.03 -14.11
C LEU A 19 -2.42 -10.00 -12.84
N LEU A 20 -2.39 -8.86 -12.14
CA LEU A 20 -1.64 -8.70 -10.88
C LEU A 20 -2.31 -9.39 -9.68
N ARG A 21 -3.58 -9.80 -9.81
CA ARG A 21 -4.41 -10.37 -8.73
C ARG A 21 -4.47 -9.52 -7.45
N ILE A 22 -4.23 -8.21 -7.56
CA ILE A 22 -4.34 -7.27 -6.43
C ILE A 22 -5.73 -6.66 -6.48
N TYR A 23 -6.62 -7.14 -5.61
CA TYR A 23 -8.01 -6.69 -5.58
C TYR A 23 -8.33 -5.76 -4.41
N GLY A 24 -7.47 -5.69 -3.39
CA GLY A 24 -7.66 -4.82 -2.23
C GLY A 24 -6.42 -4.57 -1.40
N SER A 25 -6.59 -3.84 -0.29
CA SER A 25 -5.50 -3.45 0.62
C SER A 25 -4.71 -4.65 1.13
N LYS A 26 -5.40 -5.75 1.49
CA LYS A 26 -4.75 -6.99 1.95
C LYS A 26 -3.84 -7.61 0.90
N ASP A 27 -4.27 -7.64 -0.36
CA ASP A 27 -3.48 -8.24 -1.44
C ASP A 27 -2.28 -7.35 -1.79
N ALA A 28 -2.48 -6.03 -1.78
CA ALA A 28 -1.40 -5.07 -1.98
C ALA A 28 -0.34 -5.19 -0.87
N THR A 29 -0.75 -5.29 0.39
CA THR A 29 0.17 -5.49 1.52
C THR A 29 0.93 -6.81 1.41
N ARG A 30 0.26 -7.92 1.06
CA ARG A 30 0.95 -9.20 0.85
C ARG A 30 1.98 -9.12 -0.27
N MET A 31 1.63 -8.50 -1.40
CA MET A 31 2.57 -8.33 -2.50
C MET A 31 3.73 -7.42 -2.13
N ALA A 32 3.49 -6.32 -1.41
CA ALA A 32 4.55 -5.44 -0.94
C ALA A 32 5.52 -6.16 0.00
N PHE A 33 5.02 -7.05 0.87
CA PHE A 33 5.86 -7.88 1.73
C PHE A 33 6.67 -8.90 0.92
N LEU A 34 6.03 -9.60 -0.02
CA LEU A 34 6.73 -10.55 -0.90
C LEU A 34 7.82 -9.89 -1.76
N LEU A 35 7.62 -8.64 -2.16
CA LEU A 35 8.60 -7.85 -2.92
C LEU A 35 9.66 -7.19 -2.03
N GLY A 36 9.62 -7.38 -0.71
CA GLY A 36 10.56 -6.77 0.24
C GLY A 36 10.44 -5.25 0.35
N ILE A 37 9.32 -4.66 -0.09
CA ILE A 37 9.06 -3.22 0.02
C ILE A 37 8.71 -2.86 1.47
N ILE A 38 8.05 -3.79 2.18
CA ILE A 38 7.76 -3.70 3.62
C ILE A 38 8.32 -4.94 4.32
N GLU A 39 8.69 -4.77 5.59
CA GLU A 39 9.33 -5.83 6.38
C GLU A 39 8.32 -6.62 7.22
N ASN A 40 7.49 -5.96 8.05
CA ASN A 40 6.64 -6.67 9.01
C ASN A 40 5.20 -6.80 8.51
N GLY A 41 4.96 -7.72 7.58
CA GLY A 41 3.66 -7.92 6.94
C GLY A 41 2.48 -8.07 7.92
N ASP A 42 2.69 -8.73 9.07
CA ASP A 42 1.65 -8.92 10.10
C ASP A 42 1.20 -7.59 10.71
N VAL A 43 2.13 -6.70 11.06
CA VAL A 43 1.83 -5.36 11.60
C VAL A 43 1.01 -4.55 10.59
N TRP A 44 1.33 -4.67 9.30
CA TRP A 44 0.55 -4.03 8.24
C TRP A 44 -0.84 -4.63 8.06
N MET A 45 -1.02 -5.92 8.28
CA MET A 45 -2.34 -6.57 8.24
C MET A 45 -3.19 -6.14 9.45
N ASP A 46 -2.57 -6.01 10.63
CA ASP A 46 -3.20 -5.47 11.83
C ASP A 46 -3.63 -4.01 11.63
N MET A 47 -2.81 -3.18 10.95
CA MET A 47 -3.21 -1.81 10.56
C MET A 47 -4.49 -1.79 9.73
N ILE A 48 -4.62 -2.70 8.75
CA ILE A 48 -5.81 -2.79 7.91
C ILE A 48 -7.04 -3.17 8.76
N GLN A 49 -6.87 -4.07 9.73
CA GLN A 49 -7.94 -4.45 10.66
C GLN A 49 -8.32 -3.29 11.58
N SER A 50 -7.35 -2.62 12.20
CA SER A 50 -7.55 -1.42 13.02
C SER A 50 -8.31 -0.34 12.27
N ARG A 51 -7.94 -0.07 11.01
CA ARG A 51 -8.68 0.85 10.14
C ARG A 51 -10.15 0.46 9.99
N ASN A 52 -10.47 -0.82 9.79
CA ASN A 52 -11.86 -1.25 9.67
C ASN A 52 -12.64 -1.06 10.98
N LEU A 53 -11.99 -1.24 12.13
CA LEU A 53 -12.60 -1.00 13.44
C LEU A 53 -12.91 0.48 13.68
N THR A 54 -12.06 1.41 13.20
CA THR A 54 -12.33 2.85 13.36
C THR A 54 -13.61 3.33 12.65
N SER A 55 -14.03 2.65 11.58
CA SER A 55 -15.23 3.02 10.82
C SER A 55 -16.52 2.41 11.37
N HIS A 56 -16.43 1.38 12.21
CA HIS A 56 -17.58 0.57 12.63
C HIS A 56 -17.82 0.56 14.14
N THR A 57 -16.94 1.17 14.94
CA THR A 57 -17.03 1.09 16.40
C THR A 57 -17.01 2.49 17.01
N TYR A 58 -18.17 2.97 17.49
CA TYR A 58 -18.29 4.15 18.36
C TYR A 58 -17.83 3.83 19.80
N ASN A 59 -16.73 3.09 19.94
CA ASN A 59 -16.18 2.69 21.22
C ASN A 59 -14.87 3.46 21.47
N GLN A 60 -14.90 4.35 22.47
CA GLN A 60 -13.77 5.19 22.84
C GLN A 60 -12.56 4.39 23.33
N ASP A 61 -12.78 3.25 24.00
CA ASP A 61 -11.70 2.37 24.46
C ASP A 61 -10.98 1.74 23.27
N THR A 62 -11.73 1.32 22.24
CA THR A 62 -11.16 0.82 20.99
C THR A 62 -10.36 1.91 20.26
N ALA A 63 -10.87 3.15 20.24
CA ALA A 63 -10.16 4.27 19.64
C ALA A 63 -8.84 4.58 20.37
N ALA A 64 -8.85 4.54 21.72
CA ALA A 64 -7.65 4.74 22.53
C ALA A 64 -6.60 3.65 22.30
N GLN A 65 -7.03 2.38 22.23
CA GLN A 65 -6.14 1.25 21.94
C GLN A 65 -5.51 1.38 20.55
N ILE A 66 -6.31 1.72 19.53
CA ILE A 66 -5.80 1.92 18.17
C ILE A 66 -4.81 3.09 18.14
N ALA A 67 -5.10 4.20 18.81
CA ALA A 67 -4.21 5.35 18.88
C ALA A 67 -2.85 5.00 19.50
N ALA A 68 -2.83 4.20 20.58
CA ALA A 68 -1.60 3.72 21.19
C ALA A 68 -0.78 2.87 20.20
N VAL A 69 -1.39 1.88 19.56
CA VAL A 69 -0.70 1.00 18.59
C VAL A 69 -0.22 1.78 17.36
N VAL A 70 -0.95 2.82 16.93
CA VAL A 70 -0.50 3.71 15.84
C VAL A 70 0.83 4.38 16.18
N LEU A 71 0.96 4.91 17.39
CA LEU A 71 2.16 5.61 17.84
C LEU A 71 3.32 4.64 18.11
N ASP A 72 3.04 3.52 18.77
CA ASP A 72 4.06 2.61 19.29
C ASP A 72 4.54 1.58 18.25
N GLN A 73 3.76 1.29 17.23
CA GLN A 73 4.10 0.25 16.25
C GLN A 73 3.98 0.75 14.82
N TYR A 74 2.82 1.28 14.44
CA TYR A 74 2.55 1.56 13.03
C TYR A 74 3.43 2.68 12.49
N PHE A 75 3.70 3.70 13.29
CA PHE A 75 4.59 4.79 12.93
C PHE A 75 5.98 4.32 12.51
N HIS A 76 6.57 3.37 13.25
CA HIS A 76 7.90 2.84 12.94
C HIS A 76 7.92 2.11 11.58
N GLU A 77 6.88 1.34 11.28
CA GLU A 77 6.74 0.65 10.00
C GLU A 77 6.56 1.62 8.83
N PHE A 78 5.86 2.73 9.02
CA PHE A 78 5.78 3.79 8.01
C PHE A 78 7.12 4.47 7.75
N VAL A 79 7.94 4.68 8.80
CA VAL A 79 9.30 5.24 8.65
C VAL A 79 10.17 4.30 7.82
N LYS A 80 10.11 2.98 8.08
CA LYS A 80 10.82 1.98 7.28
C LYS A 80 10.37 2.01 5.82
N LEU A 81 9.06 1.96 5.57
CA LEU A 81 8.51 2.02 4.22
C LEU A 81 8.99 3.27 3.48
N ARG A 82 8.93 4.45 4.12
CA ARG A 82 9.43 5.70 3.52
C ARG A 82 10.88 5.55 3.10
N ASN A 83 11.75 5.03 3.97
CA ASN A 83 13.16 4.85 3.66
C ASN A 83 13.35 3.90 2.46
N THR A 84 12.65 2.77 2.43
CA THR A 84 12.67 1.84 1.29
C THR A 84 12.24 2.51 -0.01
N LEU A 85 11.15 3.27 0.01
CA LEU A 85 10.67 3.99 -1.17
C LEU A 85 11.64 5.08 -1.63
N THR A 86 12.30 5.79 -0.71
CA THR A 86 13.35 6.75 -1.05
C THR A 86 14.55 6.07 -1.71
N ILE A 87 14.94 4.88 -1.25
CA ILE A 87 16.01 4.10 -1.88
C ILE A 87 15.61 3.69 -3.29
N ILE A 88 14.40 3.15 -3.46
CA ILE A 88 13.89 2.70 -4.77
C ILE A 88 13.81 3.87 -5.76
N SER A 89 13.33 5.05 -5.32
CA SER A 89 13.25 6.22 -6.20
C SER A 89 14.62 6.75 -6.61
N SER A 90 15.61 6.70 -5.72
CA SER A 90 16.99 7.09 -6.06
C SER A 90 17.65 6.16 -7.07
N LYS A 91 17.37 4.84 -6.98
CA LYS A 91 17.94 3.82 -7.86
C LYS A 91 17.32 3.84 -9.28
N SER A 92 16.04 4.17 -9.38
CA SER A 92 15.38 4.36 -10.68
C SER A 92 16.01 5.46 -11.55
N MET A 93 16.72 6.40 -10.96
CA MET A 93 17.39 7.50 -11.67
C MET A 93 18.78 7.13 -12.20
N SER A 94 19.48 6.18 -11.57
CA SER A 94 20.79 5.69 -12.05
C SER A 94 20.67 4.70 -13.21
N ASP A 95 19.62 3.87 -13.21
CA ASP A 95 19.44 2.81 -14.20
C ASP A 95 18.97 3.34 -15.57
N GLN A 96 18.47 4.59 -15.63
CA GLN A 96 18.08 5.28 -16.87
C GLN A 96 19.29 5.89 -17.62
N CYS A 97 20.49 5.96 -17.01
CA CYS A 97 21.69 6.57 -17.62
C CYS A 97 22.50 5.61 -18.52
N HIS A 98 22.10 4.33 -18.64
CA HIS A 98 22.80 3.33 -19.44
C HIS A 98 22.05 2.91 -20.72
N THR A 99 21.31 3.83 -21.33
CA THR A 99 20.84 3.67 -22.71
C THR A 99 21.26 4.90 -23.53
N VAL A 100 22.54 4.92 -23.93
CA VAL A 100 23.06 5.75 -25.03
C VAL A 100 23.69 4.80 -26.04
#